data_AF-A0A953RY92-F1
#
_entry.id   AF-A0A953RY92-F1
#
_cell.length_a   1.000
_cell.length_b   1.000
_cell.length_c   1.000
_cell.angle_alpha   90.00
_cell.angle_beta   90.00
_cell.angle_gamma   90.00
#
_symmetry.space_group_name_H-M   'P 1'
#
loop_
_entity.id
_entity.type
_entity.pdbx_description
1 polymer ?
#
loop_
_entity_poly.entity_id
_entity_poly.type
_entity_poly.pdbx_seq_one_letter_code
_entity_poly.pdbx_strand_id
1 'polypeptide(L)'
;MKRMAALRTITITMLAAVPILAQAPPSFPPQQLDSLVARVALYPDPLLAQVLAAATFSDQIPDAARWADQHHYLTGDALARDIQEDQLPWDPSVQALLPFPSVLSMMASDLNWTRDLGDAFLAQNADVMDAVQRMRRQARDFGYLRSNGQIVVSGGPYIEIAPVNPGLIYVPYYDPLIVFARPRPGFVISRGITFSFGIGIGPAFRPWGWGTNRFVWNTHTVIINNAEWRRGWGNRGTYVHPYTIRRPGPPPRIEERHEVRERDARERQAEHGRKRVEDHRREERKEERRH
;
A
#
# COMPACT_ATOMS: atom_id res chain seq x y z
N MET A 1 -52.38 -66.78 -11.73
CA MET A 1 -52.54 -65.45 -12.38
C MET A 1 -51.29 -64.62 -12.11
N LYS A 2 -50.78 -63.95 -13.16
CA LYS A 2 -49.41 -63.45 -13.36
C LYS A 2 -48.95 -62.43 -12.29
N ARG A 3 -47.74 -62.61 -11.74
CA ARG A 3 -46.99 -61.55 -11.06
C ARG A 3 -45.96 -60.98 -12.04
N MET A 4 -46.19 -59.75 -12.53
CA MET A 4 -45.18 -58.97 -13.26
C MET A 4 -44.24 -58.31 -12.25
N ALA A 5 -42.97 -58.70 -12.25
CA ALA A 5 -41.92 -57.99 -11.54
C ALA A 5 -41.30 -56.97 -12.49
N ALA A 6 -41.51 -55.67 -12.22
CA ALA A 6 -40.89 -54.58 -12.95
C ALA A 6 -39.46 -54.36 -12.40
N LEU A 7 -38.46 -54.62 -13.25
CA LEU A 7 -37.05 -54.38 -12.98
C LEU A 7 -36.78 -52.87 -13.12
N ARG A 8 -36.57 -52.16 -12.00
CA ARG A 8 -36.15 -50.75 -11.99
C ARG A 8 -34.63 -50.69 -12.01
N THR A 9 -34.07 -50.31 -13.16
CA THR A 9 -32.65 -50.01 -13.32
C THR A 9 -32.34 -48.70 -12.59
N ILE A 10 -31.50 -48.77 -11.54
CA ILE A 10 -30.99 -47.60 -10.83
C ILE A 10 -29.72 -47.15 -11.54
N THR A 11 -29.78 -46.02 -12.24
CA THR A 11 -28.62 -45.36 -12.83
C THR A 11 -27.92 -44.57 -11.72
N ILE A 12 -26.76 -45.04 -11.26
CA ILE A 12 -25.89 -44.30 -10.33
C ILE A 12 -25.11 -43.28 -11.15
N THR A 13 -25.49 -42.01 -11.07
CA THR A 13 -24.68 -40.90 -11.60
C THR A 13 -23.51 -40.67 -10.65
N MET A 14 -22.32 -41.11 -11.05
CA MET A 14 -21.08 -40.88 -10.31
C MET A 14 -20.68 -39.40 -10.46
N LEU A 15 -20.82 -38.63 -9.38
CA LEU A 15 -20.34 -37.25 -9.32
C LEU A 15 -18.80 -37.29 -9.21
N ALA A 16 -18.10 -37.04 -10.31
CA ALA A 16 -16.64 -36.90 -10.28
C ALA A 16 -16.28 -35.63 -9.52
N ALA A 17 -15.76 -35.78 -8.30
CA ALA A 17 -15.13 -34.69 -7.57
C ALA A 17 -13.83 -34.33 -8.29
N VAL A 18 -13.83 -33.20 -9.00
CA VAL A 18 -12.60 -32.66 -9.59
C VAL A 18 -11.74 -32.15 -8.42
N PRO A 19 -10.55 -32.69 -8.16
CA PRO A 19 -9.67 -32.12 -7.15
C PRO A 19 -9.27 -30.72 -7.63
N ILE A 20 -9.57 -29.71 -6.82
CA ILE A 20 -9.00 -28.37 -7.01
C ILE A 20 -7.50 -28.55 -6.81
N LEU A 21 -6.72 -28.58 -7.89
CA LEU A 21 -5.27 -28.59 -7.80
C LEU A 21 -4.84 -27.30 -7.11
N ALA A 22 -4.31 -27.42 -5.90
CA ALA A 22 -3.73 -26.29 -5.20
C ALA A 22 -2.54 -25.77 -6.03
N GLN A 23 -2.64 -24.52 -6.52
CA GLN A 23 -1.54 -23.86 -7.22
C GLN A 23 -0.31 -23.79 -6.29
N ALA A 24 0.84 -24.25 -6.78
CA ALA A 24 2.10 -24.15 -6.04
C ALA A 24 2.42 -22.67 -5.72
N PRO A 25 3.06 -22.37 -4.57
CA PRO A 25 3.49 -21.02 -4.26
C PRO A 25 4.44 -20.48 -5.34
N PRO A 26 4.26 -19.24 -5.81
CA PRO A 26 5.23 -18.58 -6.67
C PRO A 26 6.54 -18.41 -5.90
N SER A 27 7.64 -18.42 -6.65
CA SER A 27 8.97 -18.22 -6.11
C SER A 27 9.70 -17.17 -6.94
N PHE A 28 10.24 -16.18 -6.24
CA PHE A 28 10.91 -15.01 -6.77
C PHE A 28 12.37 -15.05 -6.32
N PRO A 29 13.34 -14.90 -7.24
CA PRO A 29 14.74 -14.80 -6.89
C PRO A 29 15.04 -13.49 -6.14
N PRO A 30 16.10 -13.44 -5.31
CA PRO A 30 16.41 -12.27 -4.46
C PRO A 30 16.47 -10.93 -5.20
N GLN A 31 17.03 -10.89 -6.41
CA GLN A 31 17.16 -9.66 -7.20
C GLN A 31 15.80 -9.18 -7.75
N GLN A 32 14.88 -10.11 -8.02
CA GLN A 32 13.52 -9.75 -8.41
C GLN A 32 12.76 -9.20 -7.21
N LEU A 33 12.95 -9.78 -6.02
CA LEU A 33 12.38 -9.24 -4.77
C LEU A 33 12.92 -7.84 -4.46
N ASP A 34 14.22 -7.60 -4.63
CA ASP A 34 14.83 -6.27 -4.47
C ASP A 34 14.17 -5.24 -5.39
N SER A 35 13.95 -5.60 -6.65
CA SER A 35 13.27 -4.75 -7.64
C SER A 35 11.80 -4.51 -7.28
N LEU A 36 11.12 -5.54 -6.78
CA LEU A 36 9.71 -5.51 -6.43
C LEU A 36 9.44 -4.58 -5.23
N VAL A 37 10.27 -4.66 -4.19
CA VAL A 37 10.12 -3.81 -2.99
C VAL A 37 10.70 -2.41 -3.17
N ALA A 38 11.51 -2.16 -4.21
CA ALA A 38 12.25 -0.90 -4.38
C ALA A 38 11.36 0.35 -4.26
N ARG A 39 10.15 0.32 -4.83
CA ARG A 39 9.19 1.45 -4.83
C ARG A 39 8.66 1.82 -3.43
N VAL A 40 8.68 0.87 -2.49
CA VAL A 40 8.06 1.03 -1.16
C VAL A 40 9.03 0.78 0.00
N ALA A 41 10.26 0.33 -0.28
CA ALA A 41 11.24 -0.05 0.74
C ALA A 41 11.59 1.07 1.72
N LEU A 42 11.46 2.33 1.31
CA LEU A 42 11.76 3.48 2.18
C LEU A 42 10.53 4.05 2.89
N TYR A 43 9.36 3.43 2.74
CA TYR A 43 8.16 3.82 3.47
C TYR A 43 8.35 3.57 4.97
N PRO A 44 7.75 4.40 5.84
CA PRO A 44 7.69 4.11 7.26
C PRO A 44 7.10 2.72 7.52
N ASP A 45 7.65 1.99 8.48
CA ASP A 45 7.29 0.60 8.82
C ASP A 45 5.77 0.41 8.99
N PRO A 46 5.03 1.30 9.70
CA PRO A 46 3.58 1.18 9.82
C PRO A 46 2.83 1.21 8.47
N LEU A 47 3.27 2.07 7.54
CA LEU A 47 2.66 2.21 6.22
C LEU A 47 3.08 1.04 5.31
N LEU A 48 4.35 0.67 5.34
CA LEU A 48 4.86 -0.46 4.56
C LEU A 48 4.14 -1.76 4.90
N ALA A 49 3.87 -2.01 6.19
CA ALA A 49 3.10 -3.19 6.62
C ALA A 49 1.70 -3.22 6.01
N GLN A 50 1.00 -2.07 5.97
CA GLN A 50 -0.33 -1.96 5.36
C GLN A 50 -0.27 -2.14 3.84
N VAL A 51 0.74 -1.57 3.17
CA VAL A 51 0.93 -1.75 1.72
C VAL A 51 1.15 -3.21 1.36
N LEU A 52 2.02 -3.92 2.10
CA LEU A 52 2.26 -5.34 1.86
C LEU A 52 1.00 -6.19 2.10
N ALA A 53 0.24 -5.90 3.15
CA ALA A 53 -1.01 -6.60 3.43
C ALA A 53 -2.08 -6.33 2.36
N ALA A 54 -2.28 -5.08 1.96
CA ALA A 54 -3.24 -4.67 0.94
C ALA A 54 -2.90 -5.24 -0.44
N ALA A 55 -1.61 -5.34 -0.80
CA ALA A 55 -1.16 -5.96 -2.04
C ALA A 55 -1.64 -7.42 -2.17
N THR A 56 -1.85 -8.11 -1.05
CA THR A 56 -2.38 -9.47 -1.05
C THR A 56 -3.87 -9.56 -1.43
N PHE A 57 -4.56 -8.42 -1.55
CA PHE A 57 -5.94 -8.24 -2.05
C PHE A 57 -5.94 -7.30 -3.27
N SER A 58 -4.97 -7.50 -4.17
CA SER A 58 -4.72 -6.66 -5.35
C SER A 58 -5.94 -6.41 -6.24
N ASP A 59 -6.92 -7.31 -6.24
CA ASP A 59 -8.18 -7.21 -6.99
C ASP A 59 -9.08 -6.05 -6.51
N GLN A 60 -8.94 -5.63 -5.26
CA GLN A 60 -9.77 -4.58 -4.64
C GLN A 60 -9.14 -3.18 -4.78
N ILE A 61 -7.85 -3.12 -5.12
CA ILE A 61 -7.08 -1.88 -5.19
C ILE A 61 -7.62 -0.89 -6.22
N PRO A 62 -8.03 -1.28 -7.45
CA PRO A 62 -8.57 -0.32 -8.42
C PRO A 62 -9.81 0.41 -7.92
N ASP A 63 -10.69 -0.29 -7.22
CA ASP A 63 -11.95 0.27 -6.73
C ASP A 63 -11.69 1.19 -5.53
N ALA A 64 -10.81 0.75 -4.62
CA ALA A 64 -10.35 1.57 -3.51
C ALA A 64 -9.64 2.85 -3.97
N ALA A 65 -8.81 2.77 -5.01
CA ALA A 65 -8.13 3.93 -5.58
C ALA A 65 -9.13 4.95 -6.15
N ARG A 66 -10.17 4.49 -6.86
CA ARG A 66 -11.23 5.37 -7.37
C ARG A 66 -12.01 6.05 -6.25
N TRP A 67 -12.40 5.31 -5.22
CA TRP A 67 -13.10 5.88 -4.07
C TRP A 67 -12.22 6.89 -3.32
N ALA A 68 -10.95 6.58 -3.09
CA ALA A 68 -10.03 7.50 -2.42
C ALA A 68 -9.80 8.79 -3.23
N ASP A 69 -9.77 8.70 -4.57
CA ASP A 69 -9.71 9.88 -5.44
C ASP A 69 -11.00 10.70 -5.37
N GLN A 70 -12.17 10.07 -5.31
CA GLN A 70 -13.45 10.78 -5.16
C GLN A 70 -13.63 11.46 -3.80
N HIS A 71 -12.97 10.94 -2.76
CA HIS A 71 -13.09 11.40 -1.37
C HIS A 71 -11.82 12.08 -0.85
N HIS A 72 -10.91 12.52 -1.73
CA HIS A 72 -9.60 13.09 -1.38
C HIS A 72 -9.68 14.37 -0.52
N TYR A 73 -10.84 15.02 -0.45
CA TYR A 73 -11.11 16.19 0.38
C TYR A 73 -11.36 15.84 1.85
N LEU A 74 -11.59 14.55 2.18
CA LEU A 74 -11.79 14.07 3.53
C LEU A 74 -10.47 13.64 4.16
N THR A 75 -10.29 13.96 5.45
CA THR A 75 -9.12 13.56 6.22
C THR A 75 -9.51 13.24 7.67
N GLY A 76 -8.64 12.54 8.39
CA GLY A 76 -8.81 12.27 9.81
C GLY A 76 -10.13 11.57 10.14
N ASP A 77 -10.77 12.01 11.22
CA ASP A 77 -12.01 11.40 11.73
C ASP A 77 -13.19 11.53 10.76
N ALA A 78 -13.21 12.56 9.90
CA ALA A 78 -14.24 12.69 8.88
C ALA A 78 -14.11 11.58 7.83
N LEU A 79 -12.90 11.33 7.35
CA LEU A 79 -12.63 10.21 6.44
C LEU A 79 -12.94 8.86 7.09
N ALA A 80 -12.51 8.65 8.34
CA ALA A 80 -12.80 7.41 9.07
C ALA A 80 -14.31 7.15 9.20
N ARG A 81 -15.11 8.20 9.48
CA ARG A 81 -16.57 8.07 9.54
C ARG A 81 -17.15 7.65 8.19
N ASP A 82 -16.76 8.30 7.10
CA ASP A 82 -17.33 8.02 5.78
C ASP A 82 -16.95 6.59 5.30
N ILE A 83 -15.72 6.12 5.57
CA ILE A 83 -15.33 4.71 5.35
C ILE A 83 -16.26 3.74 6.10
N GLN A 84 -16.63 4.09 7.34
CA GLN A 84 -17.49 3.27 8.19
C GLN A 84 -18.95 3.28 7.72
N GLU A 85 -19.44 4.41 7.21
CA GLU A 85 -20.80 4.62 6.72
C GLU A 85 -21.03 3.94 5.35
N ASP A 86 -20.06 4.02 4.45
CA ASP A 86 -20.13 3.44 3.10
C ASP A 86 -20.08 1.90 3.08
N GLN A 87 -19.71 1.27 4.20
CA GLN A 87 -19.64 -0.19 4.36
C GLN A 87 -18.87 -0.90 3.24
N LEU A 88 -17.71 -0.33 2.89
CA LEU A 88 -16.91 -0.76 1.76
C LEU A 88 -16.61 -2.27 1.84
N PRO A 89 -16.79 -3.04 0.74
CA PRO A 89 -16.70 -4.50 0.75
C PRO A 89 -15.25 -5.02 0.80
N TRP A 90 -14.27 -4.12 0.75
CA TRP A 90 -12.85 -4.45 0.68
C TRP A 90 -12.31 -4.96 2.01
N ASP A 91 -11.15 -5.61 1.94
CA ASP A 91 -10.40 -6.06 3.07
C ASP A 91 -9.95 -4.88 3.96
N PRO A 92 -9.94 -5.01 5.30
CA PRO A 92 -9.45 -3.97 6.20
C PRO A 92 -8.08 -3.41 5.83
N SER A 93 -7.16 -4.23 5.32
CA SER A 93 -5.83 -3.75 4.88
C SER A 93 -5.91 -2.81 3.67
N VAL A 94 -6.86 -3.03 2.75
CA VAL A 94 -7.12 -2.13 1.61
C VAL A 94 -7.78 -0.85 2.10
N GLN A 95 -8.78 -0.95 2.99
CA GLN A 95 -9.43 0.22 3.60
C GLN A 95 -8.43 1.08 4.41
N ALA A 96 -7.41 0.45 5.01
CA ALA A 96 -6.33 1.14 5.72
C ALA A 96 -5.55 2.12 4.84
N LEU A 97 -5.53 1.92 3.53
CA LEU A 97 -4.81 2.76 2.58
C LEU A 97 -5.64 3.91 2.01
N LEU A 98 -6.95 4.00 2.31
CA LEU A 98 -7.81 5.10 1.86
C LEU A 98 -7.32 6.51 2.28
N PRO A 99 -6.66 6.71 3.44
CA PRO A 99 -6.01 7.97 3.76
C PRO A 99 -4.79 8.31 2.88
N PHE A 100 -4.34 7.39 2.03
CA PHE A 100 -3.15 7.49 1.19
C PHE A 100 -3.50 7.35 -0.31
N PRO A 101 -4.27 8.28 -0.91
CA PRO A 101 -4.72 8.17 -2.30
C PRO A 101 -3.58 7.95 -3.31
N SER A 102 -2.43 8.60 -3.10
CA SER A 102 -1.25 8.45 -3.98
C SER A 102 -0.63 7.06 -3.92
N VAL A 103 -0.69 6.37 -2.77
CA VAL A 103 -0.23 4.98 -2.63
C VAL A 103 -1.18 4.03 -3.35
N LEU A 104 -2.49 4.20 -3.17
CA LEU A 104 -3.50 3.42 -3.89
C LEU A 104 -3.43 3.66 -5.40
N SER A 105 -3.24 4.90 -5.83
CA SER A 105 -3.07 5.27 -7.24
C SER A 105 -1.85 4.59 -7.85
N MET A 106 -0.70 4.61 -7.17
CA MET A 106 0.49 3.88 -7.59
C MET A 106 0.19 2.37 -7.73
N MET A 107 -0.44 1.76 -6.73
CA MET A 107 -0.78 0.33 -6.77
C MET A 107 -1.78 -0.02 -7.89
N ALA A 108 -2.78 0.83 -8.12
CA ALA A 108 -3.77 0.65 -9.19
C ALA A 108 -3.20 0.89 -10.60
N SER A 109 -2.20 1.78 -10.73
CA SER A 109 -1.57 2.10 -12.01
C SER A 109 -0.68 0.96 -12.55
N ASP A 110 -0.21 0.08 -11.66
CA ASP A 110 0.64 -1.06 -11.99
C ASP A 110 0.15 -2.31 -11.25
N LEU A 111 -0.99 -2.85 -11.71
CA LEU A 111 -1.63 -4.01 -11.07
C LEU A 111 -0.79 -5.28 -11.13
N ASN A 112 0.06 -5.43 -12.15
CA ASN A 112 0.98 -6.56 -12.23
C ASN A 112 2.00 -6.48 -11.10
N TRP A 113 2.62 -5.31 -10.89
CA TRP A 113 3.51 -5.09 -9.74
C TRP A 113 2.80 -5.31 -8.40
N THR A 114 1.59 -4.78 -8.23
CA THR A 114 0.81 -4.95 -6.99
C THR A 114 0.50 -6.41 -6.71
N ARG A 115 0.13 -7.17 -7.74
CA ARG A 115 -0.13 -8.61 -7.65
C ARG A 115 1.15 -9.38 -7.31
N ASP A 116 2.24 -9.13 -8.03
CA ASP A 116 3.53 -9.78 -7.77
C ASP A 116 4.02 -9.50 -6.35
N LEU A 117 3.87 -8.26 -5.86
CA LEU A 117 4.21 -7.88 -4.48
C LEU A 117 3.37 -8.65 -3.46
N GLY A 118 2.06 -8.76 -3.70
CA GLY A 118 1.15 -9.53 -2.87
C GLY A 118 1.48 -11.03 -2.85
N ASP A 119 1.72 -11.60 -4.03
CA ASP A 119 2.06 -13.02 -4.22
C ASP A 119 3.42 -13.35 -3.56
N ALA A 120 4.42 -12.49 -3.72
CA ALA A 120 5.71 -12.60 -3.04
C ALA A 120 5.55 -12.52 -1.52
N PHE A 121 4.74 -11.59 -1.00
CA PHE A 121 4.50 -11.46 0.44
C PHE A 121 3.76 -12.66 1.03
N LEU A 122 2.86 -13.27 0.26
CA LEU A 122 2.13 -14.49 0.66
C LEU A 122 3.01 -15.75 0.64
N ALA A 123 3.91 -15.87 -0.34
CA ALA A 123 4.71 -17.07 -0.56
C ALA A 123 6.09 -17.03 0.13
N GLN A 124 6.70 -15.84 0.23
CA GLN A 124 8.08 -15.61 0.65
C GLN A 124 8.22 -14.38 1.55
N ASN A 125 7.39 -14.29 2.60
CA ASN A 125 7.37 -13.17 3.54
C ASN A 125 8.77 -12.79 4.07
N ALA A 126 9.55 -13.79 4.49
CA ALA A 126 10.90 -13.57 5.02
C ALA A 126 11.85 -12.96 3.97
N ASP A 127 11.85 -13.49 2.75
CA ASP A 127 12.73 -12.99 1.68
C ASP A 127 12.33 -11.57 1.23
N VAL A 128 11.03 -11.24 1.26
CA VAL A 128 10.52 -9.88 1.01
C VAL A 128 11.03 -8.91 2.07
N MET A 129 10.98 -9.28 3.35
CA MET A 129 11.51 -8.46 4.43
C MET A 129 13.03 -8.28 4.33
N ASP A 130 13.76 -9.34 3.96
CA ASP A 130 15.20 -9.25 3.73
C ASP A 130 15.53 -8.34 2.54
N ALA A 131 14.73 -8.38 1.47
CA ALA A 131 14.85 -7.46 0.34
C ALA A 131 14.66 -6.01 0.78
N VAL A 132 13.63 -5.71 1.58
CA VAL A 132 13.43 -4.36 2.14
C VAL A 132 14.66 -3.93 2.94
N GLN A 133 15.22 -4.80 3.77
CA GLN A 133 16.42 -4.48 4.54
C GLN A 133 17.65 -4.27 3.65
N ARG A 134 17.83 -5.02 2.56
CA ARG A 134 18.91 -4.78 1.57
C ARG A 134 18.76 -3.39 0.94
N MET A 135 17.57 -3.04 0.47
CA MET A 135 17.29 -1.75 -0.14
C MET A 135 17.49 -0.58 0.84
N ARG A 136 17.04 -0.73 2.09
CA ARG A 136 17.26 0.27 3.15
C ARG A 136 18.74 0.46 3.48
N ARG A 137 19.52 -0.64 3.57
CA ARG A 137 20.97 -0.56 3.79
C ARG A 137 21.65 0.20 2.66
N GLN A 138 21.33 -0.15 1.42
CA GLN A 138 21.88 0.51 0.24
C GLN A 138 21.58 2.02 0.22
N ALA A 139 20.33 2.42 0.46
CA ALA A 139 19.96 3.84 0.54
C ALA A 139 20.65 4.57 1.71
N ARG A 140 20.84 3.90 2.85
CA ARG A 140 21.55 4.45 4.02
C ARG A 140 23.04 4.59 3.72
N ASP A 141 23.67 3.61 3.10
CA ASP A 141 25.10 3.60 2.80
C ASP A 141 25.45 4.68 1.76
N PHE A 142 24.56 4.92 0.79
CA PHE A 142 24.67 6.04 -0.15
C PHE A 142 24.29 7.41 0.43
N GLY A 143 23.75 7.46 1.64
CA GLY A 143 23.42 8.70 2.34
C GLY A 143 22.03 9.28 2.05
N TYR A 144 21.23 8.65 1.19
CA TYR A 144 19.86 9.07 0.91
C TYR A 144 18.94 8.87 2.11
N LEU A 145 19.08 7.74 2.81
CA LEU A 145 18.23 7.42 3.97
C LEU A 145 18.88 7.93 5.27
N ARG A 146 18.27 8.95 5.87
CA ARG A 146 18.69 9.61 7.11
C ARG A 146 17.47 10.08 7.91
N SER A 147 17.60 10.15 9.22
CA SER A 147 16.60 10.79 10.09
C SER A 147 16.44 12.27 9.75
N ASN A 148 15.22 12.77 9.83
CA ASN A 148 14.87 14.16 9.54
C ASN A 148 13.61 14.56 10.34
N GLY A 149 12.93 15.64 9.95
CA GLY A 149 11.72 16.12 10.64
C GLY A 149 10.48 15.24 10.42
N GLN A 150 10.48 14.35 9.44
CA GLN A 150 9.36 13.47 9.09
C GLN A 150 9.55 12.06 9.63
N ILE A 151 10.77 11.51 9.54
CA ILE A 151 11.10 10.12 9.90
C ILE A 151 12.33 10.01 10.80
N VAL A 152 12.34 8.98 11.63
CA VAL A 152 13.48 8.52 12.41
C VAL A 152 13.96 7.19 11.81
N VAL A 153 15.25 7.12 11.48
CA VAL A 153 15.91 5.91 10.99
C VAL A 153 16.72 5.31 12.13
N SER A 154 16.46 4.05 12.47
CA SER A 154 17.15 3.39 13.59
C SER A 154 18.63 3.11 13.29
N GLY A 155 19.45 3.10 14.36
CA GLY A 155 20.87 2.76 14.30
C GLY A 155 21.19 1.30 14.66
N GLY A 156 20.18 0.45 14.82
CA GLY A 156 20.32 -0.94 15.22
C GLY A 156 20.78 -1.88 14.10
N PRO A 157 20.82 -3.21 14.35
CA PRO A 157 21.18 -4.20 13.34
C PRO A 157 20.21 -4.22 12.15
N TYR A 158 18.96 -3.80 12.37
CA TYR A 158 17.93 -3.63 11.35
C TYR A 158 17.59 -2.16 11.21
N ILE A 159 17.33 -1.73 9.96
CA ILE A 159 16.92 -0.36 9.65
C ILE A 159 15.41 -0.29 9.74
N GLU A 160 14.93 0.35 10.79
CA GLU A 160 13.53 0.71 11.00
C GLU A 160 13.32 2.16 10.59
N ILE A 161 12.20 2.43 9.90
CA ILE A 161 11.79 3.79 9.54
C ILE A 161 10.50 4.07 10.31
N ALA A 162 10.61 4.87 11.37
CA ALA A 162 9.46 5.29 12.17
C ALA A 162 9.09 6.74 11.84
N PRO A 163 7.80 7.11 11.83
CA PRO A 163 7.40 8.51 11.84
C PRO A 163 7.93 9.21 13.10
N VAL A 164 8.35 10.48 12.99
CA VAL A 164 8.73 11.28 14.18
C VAL A 164 7.53 11.46 15.10
N ASN A 165 6.33 11.67 14.53
CA ASN A 165 5.07 11.68 15.25
C ASN A 165 4.25 10.45 14.84
N PRO A 166 3.96 9.49 15.76
CA PRO A 166 3.23 8.27 15.42
C PRO A 166 1.84 8.48 14.80
N GLY A 167 1.19 9.62 15.06
CA GLY A 167 -0.12 9.95 14.49
C GLY A 167 -0.04 10.66 13.13
N LEU A 168 1.15 10.89 12.58
CA LEU A 168 1.36 11.63 11.34
C LEU A 168 2.30 10.88 10.40
N ILE A 169 1.73 10.28 9.36
CA ILE A 169 2.48 9.50 8.38
C ILE A 169 2.83 10.38 7.17
N TYR A 170 4.10 10.37 6.79
CA TYR A 170 4.58 11.01 5.57
C TYR A 170 4.95 9.94 4.56
N VAL A 171 4.40 10.03 3.35
CA VAL A 171 4.74 9.12 2.24
C VAL A 171 5.98 9.67 1.53
N PRO A 172 7.09 8.91 1.47
CA PRO A 172 8.26 9.35 0.73
C PRO A 172 8.05 9.14 -0.78
N TYR A 173 8.41 10.16 -1.56
CA TYR A 173 8.49 10.09 -3.01
C TYR A 173 9.95 10.12 -3.45
N TYR A 174 10.34 9.12 -4.23
CA TYR A 174 11.69 8.97 -4.75
C TYR A 174 11.68 8.12 -6.02
N ASP A 175 12.71 8.28 -6.84
CA ASP A 175 12.99 7.38 -7.95
C ASP A 175 13.93 6.26 -7.46
N PRO A 176 13.49 4.97 -7.48
CA PRO A 176 14.34 3.85 -7.11
C PRO A 176 15.66 3.78 -7.88
N LEU A 177 15.68 4.20 -9.16
CA LEU A 177 16.89 4.19 -9.99
C LEU A 177 17.93 5.23 -9.53
N ILE A 178 17.51 6.24 -8.77
CA ILE A 178 18.38 7.26 -8.20
C ILE A 178 18.81 6.86 -6.80
N VAL A 179 17.87 6.53 -5.92
CA VAL A 179 18.13 6.34 -4.49
C VAL A 179 18.87 5.04 -4.18
N PHE A 180 18.73 4.02 -5.03
CA PHE A 180 19.50 2.79 -4.91
C PHE A 180 20.70 2.75 -5.87
N ALA A 181 21.08 3.87 -6.48
CA ALA A 181 22.32 3.98 -7.23
C ALA A 181 23.35 4.81 -6.46
N ARG A 182 24.63 4.52 -6.67
CA ARG A 182 25.70 5.36 -6.13
C ARG A 182 25.50 6.80 -6.63
N PRO A 183 25.50 7.81 -5.72
CA PRO A 183 25.34 9.20 -6.13
C PRO A 183 26.42 9.60 -7.14
N ARG A 184 26.00 10.26 -8.23
CA ARG A 184 26.95 10.82 -9.21
C ARG A 184 27.69 12.02 -8.60
N PRO A 185 28.95 12.28 -8.97
CA PRO A 185 29.64 13.50 -8.54
C PRO A 185 28.80 14.74 -8.83
N GLY A 186 28.66 15.63 -7.83
CA GLY A 186 27.82 16.84 -7.93
C GLY A 186 26.31 16.64 -7.70
N PHE A 187 25.83 15.41 -7.47
CA PHE A 187 24.43 15.16 -7.12
C PHE A 187 24.13 15.57 -5.68
N VAL A 188 23.05 16.33 -5.48
CA VAL A 188 22.60 16.74 -4.15
C VAL A 188 21.67 15.70 -3.56
N ILE A 189 22.21 14.83 -2.70
CA ILE A 189 21.51 13.68 -2.08
C ILE A 189 20.19 14.08 -1.41
N SER A 190 20.11 15.26 -0.79
CA SER A 190 18.89 15.76 -0.13
C SER A 190 17.70 15.98 -1.07
N ARG A 191 17.90 15.94 -2.39
CA ARG A 191 16.82 15.98 -3.39
C ARG A 191 16.37 14.59 -3.86
N GLY A 192 17.04 13.53 -3.42
CA GLY A 192 16.73 12.15 -3.84
C GLY A 192 15.45 11.59 -3.22
N ILE A 193 15.05 12.09 -2.04
CA ILE A 193 13.81 11.71 -1.36
C ILE A 193 13.06 12.99 -0.97
N THR A 194 11.79 13.06 -1.35
CA THR A 194 10.85 14.10 -0.90
C THR A 194 9.71 13.44 -0.14
N PHE A 195 8.91 14.20 0.58
CA PHE A 195 7.81 13.66 1.39
C PHE A 195 6.49 14.35 1.03
N SER A 196 5.39 13.61 1.14
CA SER A 196 4.03 14.15 1.08
C SER A 196 3.79 15.18 2.20
N PHE A 197 2.61 15.81 2.20
CA PHE A 197 2.10 16.39 3.45
C PHE A 197 1.84 15.28 4.48
N GLY A 198 1.87 15.63 5.76
CA GLY A 198 1.61 14.66 6.82
C GLY A 198 0.14 14.25 6.85
N ILE A 199 -0.12 12.95 6.78
CA ILE A 199 -1.46 12.36 6.84
C ILE A 199 -1.74 11.93 8.28
N GLY A 200 -2.76 12.54 8.87
CA GLY A 200 -3.16 12.30 10.24
C GLY A 200 -3.88 10.96 10.39
N ILE A 201 -3.25 10.01 11.09
CA ILE A 201 -3.83 8.71 11.43
C ILE A 201 -4.09 8.68 12.93
N GLY A 202 -5.37 8.85 13.29
CA GLY A 202 -5.84 8.80 14.67
C GLY A 202 -6.40 7.43 15.09
N PRO A 203 -6.84 7.31 16.36
CA PRO A 203 -7.48 6.10 16.89
C PRO A 203 -8.72 5.65 16.10
N ALA A 204 -9.38 6.56 15.39
CA ALA A 204 -10.52 6.24 14.54
C ALA A 204 -10.20 5.22 13.45
N PHE A 205 -8.93 5.10 13.02
CA PHE A 205 -8.51 4.16 11.97
C PHE A 205 -8.15 2.75 12.48
N ARG A 206 -8.21 2.50 13.79
CA ARG A 206 -7.94 1.18 14.39
C ARG A 206 -8.79 0.03 13.82
N PRO A 207 -10.07 0.21 13.44
CA PRO A 207 -10.87 -0.86 12.83
C PRO A 207 -10.27 -1.43 11.54
N TRP A 208 -9.52 -0.61 10.79
CA TRP A 208 -8.84 -0.99 9.55
C TRP A 208 -7.36 -1.30 9.73
N GLY A 209 -6.94 -1.50 10.98
CA GLY A 209 -5.62 -2.03 11.27
C GLY A 209 -4.56 -0.98 11.63
N TRP A 210 -4.92 0.29 11.82
CA TRP A 210 -4.00 1.32 12.32
C TRP A 210 -3.84 1.29 13.86
N GLY A 211 -3.50 0.12 14.39
CA GLY A 211 -2.99 -0.04 15.75
C GLY A 211 -1.46 0.01 15.77
N THR A 212 -0.81 -0.87 16.53
CA THR A 212 0.64 -1.03 16.40
C THR A 212 0.94 -1.81 15.12
N ASN A 213 1.54 -1.13 14.15
CA ASN A 213 2.02 -1.72 12.91
C ASN A 213 3.54 -1.66 12.88
N ARG A 214 4.19 -2.82 12.80
CA ARG A 214 5.66 -2.91 12.82
C ARG A 214 6.15 -4.22 12.23
N PHE A 215 7.42 -4.23 11.87
CA PHE A 215 8.15 -5.45 11.55
C PHE A 215 8.99 -5.86 12.76
N VAL A 216 8.93 -7.14 13.10
CA VAL A 216 9.89 -7.79 14.00
C VAL A 216 10.96 -8.40 13.11
N TRP A 217 11.91 -7.57 12.71
CA TRP A 217 12.85 -7.88 11.63
C TRP A 217 13.67 -9.15 11.83
N ASN A 218 14.03 -9.46 13.08
CA ASN A 218 14.83 -10.65 13.41
C ASN A 218 14.08 -11.98 13.31
N THR A 219 12.75 -11.97 13.37
CA THR A 219 11.91 -13.17 13.28
C THR A 219 11.04 -13.18 12.03
N HIS A 220 11.25 -12.22 11.13
CA HIS A 220 10.45 -12.01 9.93
C HIS A 220 8.94 -11.96 10.22
N THR A 221 8.57 -11.36 11.36
CA THR A 221 7.17 -11.29 11.78
C THR A 221 6.61 -9.91 11.46
N VAL A 222 5.48 -9.87 10.76
CA VAL A 222 4.75 -8.61 10.51
C VAL A 222 3.62 -8.50 11.51
N ILE A 223 3.58 -7.39 12.24
CA ILE A 223 2.50 -7.07 13.18
C ILE A 223 1.63 -5.99 12.55
N ILE A 224 0.34 -6.26 12.42
CA ILE A 224 -0.68 -5.30 11.99
C ILE A 224 -1.76 -5.26 13.07
N ASN A 225 -2.08 -4.07 13.53
CA ASN A 225 -3.06 -3.83 14.59
C ASN A 225 -2.80 -4.59 15.89
N ASN A 226 -1.55 -4.64 16.34
CA ASN A 226 -1.13 -5.41 17.53
C ASN A 226 -1.24 -6.94 17.39
N ALA A 227 -1.50 -7.46 16.20
CA ALA A 227 -1.59 -8.89 15.94
C ALA A 227 -0.65 -9.31 14.82
N GLU A 228 -0.18 -10.55 14.89
CA GLU A 228 0.66 -11.15 13.85
C GLU A 228 -0.13 -11.36 12.56
N TRP A 229 0.44 -10.90 11.44
CA TRP A 229 -0.07 -11.18 10.12
C TRP A 229 0.16 -12.64 9.76
N ARG A 230 -0.92 -13.41 9.64
CA ARG A 230 -0.87 -14.86 9.41
C ARG A 230 -1.38 -15.28 8.04
N ARG A 231 -1.65 -14.32 7.14
CA ARG A 231 -2.04 -14.63 5.76
C ARG A 231 -0.80 -15.03 4.98
N GLY A 232 -0.81 -16.22 4.43
CA GLY A 232 0.19 -16.74 3.52
C GLY A 232 -0.44 -17.47 2.35
N TRP A 233 0.37 -18.05 1.47
CA TRP A 233 -0.11 -18.65 0.23
C TRP A 233 -1.17 -19.73 0.46
N GLY A 234 -0.97 -20.62 1.45
CA GLY A 234 -1.85 -21.76 1.72
C GLY A 234 -3.24 -21.40 2.25
N ASN A 235 -3.39 -20.29 2.97
CA ASN A 235 -4.66 -19.86 3.56
C ASN A 235 -5.26 -18.62 2.89
N ARG A 236 -4.68 -18.13 1.78
CA ARG A 236 -5.10 -16.88 1.13
C ARG A 236 -6.58 -16.81 0.75
N GLY A 237 -7.22 -17.94 0.45
CA GLY A 237 -8.64 -18.02 0.09
C GLY A 237 -9.61 -18.06 1.27
N THR A 238 -9.15 -18.35 2.48
CA THR A 238 -9.99 -18.51 3.69
C THR A 238 -9.54 -17.65 4.86
N TYR A 239 -8.46 -16.90 4.70
CA TYR A 239 -7.88 -16.08 5.76
C TYR A 239 -8.87 -15.05 6.30
N VAL A 240 -8.85 -14.90 7.62
CA VAL A 240 -9.59 -13.88 8.37
C VAL A 240 -8.60 -13.15 9.27
N HIS A 241 -8.73 -11.83 9.36
CA HIS A 241 -7.85 -11.02 10.19
C HIS A 241 -7.95 -11.38 11.67
N PRO A 242 -6.82 -11.37 12.40
CA PRO A 242 -6.78 -11.67 13.83
C PRO A 242 -7.30 -10.54 14.73
N TYR A 243 -7.50 -9.33 14.19
CA TYR A 243 -8.00 -8.18 14.92
C TYR A 243 -9.47 -7.91 14.61
N THR A 244 -10.18 -7.35 15.60
CA THR A 244 -11.63 -7.14 15.50
C THR A 244 -11.98 -6.19 14.36
N ILE A 245 -12.67 -6.73 13.35
CA ILE A 245 -13.30 -5.93 12.31
C ILE A 245 -14.66 -5.50 12.85
N ARG A 246 -14.86 -4.21 13.12
CA ARG A 246 -16.20 -3.70 13.42
C ARG A 246 -16.96 -3.53 12.10
N ARG A 247 -17.43 -4.65 11.53
CA ARG A 247 -18.45 -4.63 10.47
C ARG A 247 -19.79 -4.40 11.15
N PRO A 248 -20.46 -3.24 10.98
CA PRO A 248 -21.84 -3.10 11.43
C PRO A 248 -22.68 -4.15 10.68
N GLY A 249 -23.76 -4.62 11.32
CA GLY A 249 -24.73 -5.49 10.65
C GLY A 249 -25.34 -4.83 9.40
N PRO A 250 -26.04 -5.60 8.54
CA PRO A 250 -26.61 -5.09 7.31
C PRO A 250 -27.60 -3.94 7.62
N PRO A 251 -27.44 -2.75 7.03
CA PRO A 251 -28.33 -1.62 7.28
C PRO A 251 -29.58 -1.71 6.40
N PRO A 252 -30.67 -1.01 6.75
CA PRO A 252 -31.72 -0.70 5.79
C PRO A 252 -31.12 0.07 4.61
N ARG A 253 -31.59 -0.20 3.38
CA ARG A 253 -31.12 0.44 2.15
C ARG A 253 -31.31 1.97 2.24
N ILE A 254 -30.23 2.71 2.40
CA ILE A 254 -30.19 4.18 2.29
C ILE A 254 -29.57 4.50 0.93
N GLU A 255 -30.26 5.28 0.11
CA GLU A 255 -29.70 5.85 -1.13
C GLU A 255 -28.47 6.70 -0.78
N GLU A 256 -27.36 6.45 -1.49
CA GLU A 256 -26.13 7.23 -1.44
C GLU A 256 -26.47 8.74 -1.46
N ARG A 257 -26.05 9.46 -0.43
CA ARG A 257 -26.31 10.90 -0.30
C ARG A 257 -25.00 11.66 -0.09
N HIS A 258 -24.05 11.46 -0.99
CA HIS A 258 -22.79 12.21 -1.01
C HIS A 258 -22.57 12.85 -2.39
N GLU A 259 -22.12 14.11 -2.39
CA GLU A 259 -21.81 14.88 -3.60
C GLU A 259 -20.48 14.36 -4.18
N VAL A 260 -20.56 13.53 -5.23
CA VAL A 260 -19.39 13.07 -5.97
C VAL A 260 -18.70 14.28 -6.60
N ARG A 261 -17.51 14.64 -6.11
CA ARG A 261 -16.66 15.66 -6.73
C ARG A 261 -15.56 14.97 -7.53
N GLU A 262 -15.80 14.78 -8.82
CA GLU A 262 -14.75 14.33 -9.73
C GLU A 262 -13.62 15.36 -9.81
N ARG A 263 -12.38 14.86 -9.75
CA ARG A 263 -11.18 15.67 -9.83
C ARG A 263 -10.99 16.25 -11.22
N ASP A 264 -10.80 17.56 -11.32
CA ASP A 264 -10.64 18.24 -12.60
C ASP A 264 -9.30 17.87 -13.26
N ALA A 265 -9.22 17.89 -14.60
CA ALA A 265 -8.01 17.49 -15.35
C ALA A 265 -6.74 18.26 -14.94
N ARG A 266 -6.89 19.49 -14.44
CA ARG A 266 -5.80 20.33 -13.94
C ARG A 266 -5.27 19.87 -12.58
N GLU A 267 -6.13 19.36 -11.71
CA GLU A 267 -5.74 18.85 -10.39
C GLU A 267 -5.01 17.51 -10.50
N ARG A 268 -5.40 16.66 -11.45
CA ARG A 268 -4.68 15.42 -11.80
C ARG A 268 -3.25 15.68 -12.31
N GLN A 269 -3.02 16.80 -13.00
CA GLN A 269 -1.69 17.20 -13.48
C GLN A 269 -0.84 17.92 -12.41
N ALA A 270 -1.48 18.58 -11.44
CA ALA A 270 -0.79 19.32 -10.38
C ALA A 270 0.02 18.41 -9.44
N GLU A 271 -0.35 17.13 -9.33
CA GLU A 271 0.38 16.12 -8.55
C GLU A 271 1.72 15.72 -9.20
N HIS A 272 1.89 15.96 -10.51
CA HIS A 272 3.08 15.59 -11.28
C HIS A 272 4.00 16.75 -11.67
N GLY A 273 3.74 17.99 -11.22
CA GLY A 273 4.54 19.12 -11.70
C GLY A 273 4.39 20.42 -10.95
N ARG A 274 5.10 20.55 -9.82
CA ARG A 274 5.69 21.86 -9.50
C ARG A 274 7.06 21.96 -10.16
N LYS A 275 7.07 22.14 -11.49
CA LYS A 275 8.21 22.83 -12.12
C LYS A 275 8.22 24.25 -11.57
N ARG A 276 9.25 24.54 -10.79
CA ARG A 276 9.61 25.86 -10.30
C ARG A 276 9.63 26.81 -11.51
N VAL A 277 8.67 27.75 -11.57
CA VAL A 277 8.80 28.92 -12.43
C VAL A 277 9.93 29.74 -11.81
N GLU A 278 11.13 29.62 -12.38
CA GLU A 278 12.20 30.56 -12.10
C GLU A 278 11.88 31.85 -12.86
N ASP A 279 11.43 32.86 -12.11
CA ASP A 279 11.45 34.25 -12.56
C ASP A 279 12.90 34.70 -12.74
N HIS A 280 13.45 34.47 -13.94
CA HIS A 280 14.62 35.19 -14.42
C HIS A 280 14.15 36.54 -14.97
N ARG A 281 13.89 37.50 -14.08
CA ARG A 281 13.77 38.91 -14.47
C ARG A 281 15.17 39.46 -14.71
N ARG A 282 15.66 39.26 -15.94
CA ARG A 282 16.87 39.88 -16.48
C ARG A 282 16.80 41.39 -16.37
N GLU A 283 17.91 41.95 -15.91
CA GLU A 283 18.28 43.36 -16.02
C GLU A 283 18.24 43.81 -17.48
N GLU A 284 17.27 44.66 -17.83
CA GLU A 284 17.36 45.56 -18.98
C GLU A 284 16.82 46.93 -18.57
N ARG A 285 17.70 47.75 -17.99
CA ARG A 285 17.50 49.21 -17.94
C ARG A 285 18.84 49.93 -17.91
N LYS A 286 19.58 49.87 -19.02
CA LYS A 286 20.65 50.81 -19.35
C LYS A 286 20.80 50.93 -20.87
N GLU A 287 19.85 51.62 -21.51
CA GLU A 287 20.14 52.42 -22.72
C GLU A 287 18.95 53.29 -23.09
N GLU A 288 18.73 54.37 -22.34
CA GLU A 288 17.99 55.54 -22.85
C GLU A 288 18.29 56.78 -21.99
N ARG A 289 19.54 57.24 -22.08
CA ARG A 289 19.90 58.64 -21.80
C ARG A 289 20.87 59.10 -22.89
N ARG A 290 20.32 59.32 -24.07
CA ARG A 290 20.83 60.27 -25.05
C ARG A 290 19.74 61.30 -25.29
N HIS A 291 19.73 62.32 -24.45
CA HIS A 291 19.42 63.72 -24.76
C HIS A 291 19.91 64.58 -23.59
#